data_AF-A0A9E1F490-F1
#
_entry.id   AF-A0A9E1F490-F1
#
_cell.length_a   1.000
_cell.length_b   1.000
_cell.length_c   1.000
_cell.angle_alpha   90.00
_cell.angle_beta   90.00
_cell.angle_gamma   90.00
#
_symmetry.space_group_name_H-M   'P 1'
#
loop_
_entity.id
_entity.type
_entity.pdbx_description
1 polymer ?
#
loop_
_entity_poly.entity_id
_entity_poly.type
_entity_poly.pdbx_seq_one_letter_code
_entity_poly.pdbx_strand_id
1 'polypeptide(L)'
;MKRKLSAILAAAMLASSFGMSAMAEESVQARFTDYDQVNQTITFIAGTDTQKELGHFDGVTTILGVDGLTFKDLNGNGQLDVYEDWRQDVDARVKDLYDQMTLEESNVI
;
A
#
# COMPACT_ATOMS: atom_id res chain seq x y z
N MET A 1 -37.88 -51.62 -5.01
CA MET A 1 -36.97 -50.60 -5.60
C MET A 1 -37.15 -49.20 -4.99
N LYS A 2 -38.39 -48.75 -4.69
CA LYS A 2 -38.69 -47.38 -4.20
C LYS A 2 -38.07 -47.00 -2.83
N ARG A 3 -37.91 -47.96 -1.91
CA ARG A 3 -37.32 -47.72 -0.57
C ARG A 3 -35.80 -47.48 -0.61
N LYS A 4 -35.10 -48.08 -1.58
CA LYS A 4 -33.65 -47.89 -1.77
C LYS A 4 -33.34 -46.57 -2.48
N LEU A 5 -34.23 -46.12 -3.37
CA LEU A 5 -34.15 -44.79 -3.98
C LEU A 5 -34.27 -43.66 -2.94
N SER A 6 -35.20 -43.78 -1.98
CA SER A 6 -35.38 -42.80 -0.91
C SER A 6 -34.17 -42.71 0.02
N ALA A 7 -33.47 -43.83 0.26
CA ALA A 7 -32.26 -43.85 1.08
C ALA A 7 -31.08 -43.15 0.38
N ILE A 8 -30.98 -43.28 -0.95
CA ILE A 8 -29.94 -42.61 -1.74
C ILE A 8 -30.19 -41.09 -1.81
N LEU A 9 -31.45 -40.66 -1.96
CA LEU A 9 -31.80 -39.24 -1.95
C LEU A 9 -31.58 -38.57 -0.59
N ALA A 10 -31.91 -39.27 0.51
CA ALA A 10 -31.66 -38.78 1.86
C ALA A 10 -30.14 -38.68 2.16
N ALA A 11 -29.34 -39.64 1.69
CA ALA A 11 -27.89 -39.58 1.81
C ALA A 11 -27.27 -38.41 1.01
N ALA A 12 -27.80 -38.13 -0.19
CA ALA A 12 -27.36 -37.00 -0.99
C ALA A 12 -27.68 -35.65 -0.33
N MET A 13 -28.85 -35.52 0.31
CA MET A 13 -29.24 -34.28 1.01
C MET A 13 -28.42 -34.05 2.31
N LEU A 14 -28.04 -35.11 3.04
CA LEU A 14 -27.14 -35.00 4.19
C LEU A 14 -25.69 -34.67 3.79
N ALA A 15 -25.25 -35.07 2.60
CA ALA A 15 -23.94 -34.66 2.10
C ALA A 15 -23.88 -33.17 1.74
N SER A 16 -25.01 -32.57 1.33
CA SER A 16 -25.10 -31.14 1.01
C SER A 16 -25.20 -30.21 2.22
N SER A 17 -25.38 -30.73 3.45
CA SER A 17 -25.45 -29.91 4.67
C SER A 17 -24.10 -29.62 5.31
N PHE A 18 -22.99 -30.13 4.78
CA PHE A 18 -21.67 -29.60 5.10
C PHE A 18 -21.48 -28.29 4.33
N GLY A 19 -22.08 -27.22 4.85
CA GLY A 19 -21.78 -25.87 4.40
C GLY A 19 -20.28 -25.69 4.47
N MET A 20 -19.65 -25.43 3.32
CA MET A 20 -18.32 -24.86 3.29
C MET A 20 -18.39 -23.57 4.08
N SER A 21 -17.97 -23.61 5.34
CA SER A 21 -17.68 -22.40 6.08
C SER A 21 -16.59 -21.71 5.28
N ALA A 22 -16.94 -20.61 4.60
CA ALA A 22 -16.00 -19.79 3.88
C ALA A 22 -15.02 -19.25 4.92
N MET A 23 -13.84 -19.87 4.99
CA MET A 23 -12.72 -19.36 5.77
C MET A 23 -12.24 -18.10 5.05
N ALA A 24 -12.81 -16.95 5.39
CA ALA A 24 -12.20 -15.67 5.13
C ALA A 24 -11.06 -15.48 6.15
N GLU A 25 -9.99 -16.24 6.01
CA GLU A 25 -8.71 -15.92 6.65
C GLU A 25 -7.90 -15.12 5.64
N GLU A 26 -8.12 -13.81 5.62
CA GLU A 26 -7.07 -12.88 5.23
C GLU A 26 -6.36 -12.48 6.51
N SER A 27 -5.38 -13.28 6.93
CA SER A 27 -4.46 -12.85 7.96
C SER A 27 -3.55 -11.78 7.36
N VAL A 28 -3.94 -10.52 7.52
CA VAL A 28 -3.02 -9.40 7.31
C VAL A 28 -1.93 -9.53 8.36
N GLN A 29 -0.88 -10.27 8.03
CA GLN A 29 0.27 -10.44 8.88
C GLN A 29 1.00 -9.10 8.92
N ALA A 30 0.89 -8.41 10.05
CA ALA A 30 1.55 -7.12 10.24
C ALA A 30 3.04 -7.27 9.95
N ARG A 31 3.55 -6.49 8.98
CA ARG A 31 4.96 -6.53 8.56
C ARG A 31 5.91 -6.10 9.68
N PHE A 32 5.40 -5.39 10.68
CA PHE A 32 6.13 -4.93 11.86
C PHE A 32 5.25 -5.09 13.10
N THR A 33 5.83 -5.54 14.22
CA THR A 33 5.10 -5.76 15.48
C THR A 33 5.43 -4.73 16.56
N ASP A 34 6.39 -3.85 16.30
CA ASP A 34 6.93 -2.89 17.27
C ASP A 34 7.45 -1.62 16.58
N TYR A 35 7.35 -0.46 17.24
CA TYR A 35 7.81 0.83 16.69
C TYR A 35 9.34 0.87 16.51
N ASP A 36 10.11 0.20 17.36
CA ASP A 36 11.58 0.17 17.26
C ASP A 36 12.03 -0.60 16.00
N GLN A 37 11.25 -1.59 15.55
CA GLN A 37 11.52 -2.31 14.30
C GLN A 37 11.31 -1.41 13.07
N VAL A 38 10.35 -0.49 13.13
CA VAL A 38 10.12 0.49 12.06
C VAL A 38 11.29 1.48 11.98
N ASN A 39 11.74 2.00 13.13
CA ASN A 39 12.85 2.95 13.19
C ASN A 39 14.18 2.34 12.70
N GLN A 40 14.40 1.04 12.89
CA GLN A 40 15.56 0.32 12.37
C GLN A 40 15.53 0.09 10.85
N THR A 41 14.39 0.31 10.20
CA THR A 41 14.18 0.05 8.76
C THR A 41 14.22 1.32 7.92
N ILE A 42 14.27 2.50 8.55
CA ILE A 42 14.39 3.76 7.81
C ILE A 42 15.84 3.92 7.36
N THR A 43 16.03 3.90 6.04
CA THR A 43 17.31 4.21 5.38
C THR A 43 17.38 5.71 5.14
N PHE A 44 18.53 6.33 5.41
CA PHE A 44 18.73 7.78 5.25
C PHE A 44 19.71 8.09 4.12
N ILE A 45 19.28 8.96 3.20
CA ILE A 45 20.16 9.66 2.29
C ILE A 45 20.63 10.92 3.01
N ALA A 46 21.93 10.98 3.31
CA ALA A 46 22.53 12.10 4.01
C ALA A 46 22.33 13.42 3.24
N GLY A 47 21.94 14.47 3.97
CA GLY A 47 21.88 15.82 3.42
C GLY A 47 23.27 16.39 3.13
N THR A 48 23.34 17.28 2.15
CA THR A 48 24.52 18.11 1.84
C THR A 48 24.08 19.57 1.71
N ASP A 49 25.00 20.47 1.38
CA ASP A 49 24.65 21.88 1.11
C ASP A 49 23.61 22.02 -0.02
N THR A 50 23.57 21.06 -0.95
CA THR A 50 22.68 21.08 -2.11
C THR A 50 21.57 20.02 -2.04
N GLN A 51 21.70 18.98 -1.22
CA GLN A 51 20.75 17.88 -1.09
C GLN A 51 20.04 17.93 0.25
N LYS A 52 18.70 17.86 0.26
CA LYS A 52 17.95 17.65 1.51
C LYS A 52 18.14 16.23 2.02
N GLU A 53 18.26 16.06 3.33
CA GLU A 53 18.26 14.73 3.95
C GLU A 53 16.91 14.05 3.70
N LEU A 54 16.95 12.77 3.29
CA LEU A 54 15.76 12.00 2.98
C LEU A 54 15.79 10.65 3.71
N GLY A 55 14.88 10.45 4.66
CA GLY A 55 14.60 9.13 5.22
C GLY A 55 13.58 8.38 4.36
N HIS A 56 13.86 7.15 3.95
CA HIS A 56 12.98 6.33 3.13
C HIS A 56 13.00 4.86 3.57
N PHE A 57 11.99 4.10 3.16
CA PHE A 57 11.94 2.66 3.41
C PHE A 57 12.40 1.90 2.16
N ASP A 58 13.44 1.10 2.31
CA ASP A 58 13.96 0.27 1.21
C ASP A 58 12.90 -0.72 0.71
N GLY A 59 12.69 -0.73 -0.60
CA GLY A 59 11.68 -1.57 -1.25
C GLY A 59 10.23 -1.11 -1.05
N VAL A 60 10.00 0.07 -0.47
CA VAL A 60 8.67 0.69 -0.35
C VAL A 60 8.63 2.04 -1.06
N THR A 61 9.56 2.93 -0.72
CA THR A 61 9.64 4.26 -1.33
C THR A 61 10.69 4.23 -2.45
N THR A 62 10.24 4.56 -3.66
CA THR A 62 11.14 4.71 -4.81
C THR A 62 11.89 6.05 -4.69
N ILE A 63 13.19 6.03 -4.99
CA ILE A 63 14.03 7.21 -5.02
C ILE A 63 14.37 7.56 -6.47
N LEU A 64 14.08 8.80 -6.85
CA LEU A 64 14.40 9.36 -8.17
C LEU A 64 15.70 10.14 -8.11
N GLY A 65 16.47 10.07 -9.19
CA GLY A 65 17.64 10.92 -9.42
C GLY A 65 17.38 11.92 -10.54
N VAL A 66 17.35 13.21 -10.22
CA VAL A 66 17.09 14.29 -11.19
C VAL A 66 18.10 15.41 -10.95
N ASP A 67 18.78 15.87 -12.01
CA ASP A 67 19.80 16.92 -11.96
C ASP A 67 20.94 16.68 -10.94
N GLY A 68 21.24 15.42 -10.63
CA GLY A 68 22.23 15.06 -9.62
C GLY A 68 21.75 15.17 -8.16
N LEU A 69 20.45 15.44 -7.96
CA LEU A 69 19.77 15.43 -6.67
C LEU A 69 18.84 14.22 -6.56
N THR A 70 18.49 13.85 -5.33
CA THR A 70 17.57 12.76 -5.04
C THR A 70 16.25 13.28 -4.50
N PHE A 71 15.17 12.59 -4.89
CA PHE A 71 13.78 12.88 -4.55
C PHE A 71 13.05 11.58 -4.25
N LYS A 72 11.97 11.66 -3.46
CA LYS A 72 11.07 10.52 -3.23
C LYS A 72 9.96 10.57 -4.27
N ASP A 73 9.73 9.46 -4.94
CA ASP A 73 8.53 9.21 -5.74
C ASP A 73 7.44 8.70 -4.78
N LEU A 74 6.55 9.59 -4.39
CA LEU A 74 5.53 9.38 -3.36
C LEU A 74 4.28 8.70 -3.92
N ASN A 75 3.96 8.92 -5.21
CA ASN A 75 2.83 8.27 -5.88
C ASN A 75 3.23 7.04 -6.72
N GLY A 76 4.53 6.78 -6.88
CA GLY A 76 5.06 5.61 -7.58
C GLY A 76 4.97 5.70 -9.10
N ASN A 77 4.83 6.90 -9.68
CA ASN A 77 4.62 7.07 -11.12
C ASN A 77 5.93 7.11 -11.93
N GLY A 78 7.09 7.06 -11.27
CA GLY A 78 8.42 7.08 -11.88
C GLY A 78 8.83 8.43 -12.48
N GLN A 79 8.11 9.50 -12.17
CA GLN A 79 8.37 10.87 -12.60
C GLN A 79 8.50 11.77 -11.38
N LEU A 80 9.28 12.84 -11.50
CA LEU A 80 9.36 13.84 -10.44
C LEU A 80 8.20 14.82 -10.60
N ASP A 81 7.18 14.68 -9.76
CA ASP A 81 6.05 15.61 -9.71
C ASP A 81 6.41 16.91 -8.99
N VAL A 82 5.67 17.99 -9.26
CA VAL A 82 5.96 19.30 -8.67
C VAL A 82 5.84 19.24 -7.14
N TYR A 83 4.85 18.53 -6.60
CA TYR A 83 4.69 18.38 -5.15
C TYR A 83 5.84 17.61 -4.47
N GLU A 84 6.53 16.75 -5.21
CA GLU A 84 7.68 15.96 -4.72
C GLU A 84 8.99 16.75 -4.77
N ASP A 85 9.09 17.71 -5.69
CA ASP A 85 10.25 18.58 -5.85
C ASP A 85 10.31 19.64 -4.74
N TRP A 86 11.09 19.35 -3.70
CA TRP A 86 11.34 20.26 -2.58
C TRP A 86 12.02 21.58 -2.98
N ARG A 87 12.50 21.73 -4.22
CA ARG A 87 13.06 22.98 -4.76
C ARG A 87 11.96 23.97 -5.18
N GLN A 88 10.73 23.49 -5.41
CA GLN A 88 9.60 24.31 -5.83
C GLN A 88 8.97 25.05 -4.66
N ASP A 89 8.29 26.16 -4.97
CA ASP A 89 7.56 26.94 -3.98
C ASP A 89 6.44 26.12 -3.32
N VAL A 90 6.21 26.35 -2.03
CA VAL A 90 5.21 25.62 -1.26
C VAL A 90 3.82 25.70 -1.89
N ASP A 91 3.41 26.89 -2.37
CA ASP A 91 2.09 27.06 -3.01
C ASP A 91 1.95 26.23 -4.29
N ALA A 92 3.02 26.13 -5.08
CA ALA A 92 3.03 25.31 -6.29
C ALA A 92 2.92 23.82 -5.93
N ARG A 93 3.67 23.38 -4.92
CA ARG A 93 3.67 22.00 -4.43
C ARG A 93 2.31 21.59 -3.86
N VAL A 94 1.71 22.46 -3.06
CA VAL A 94 0.38 22.24 -2.48
C VAL A 94 -0.67 22.15 -3.58
N LYS A 95 -0.63 23.08 -4.55
CA LYS A 95 -1.56 23.06 -5.67
C LYS A 95 -1.46 21.78 -6.49
N ASP A 96 -0.24 21.40 -6.87
CA ASP A 96 -0.01 20.18 -7.66
C ASP A 96 -0.46 18.94 -6.90
N LEU A 97 -0.17 18.84 -5.60
CA LEU A 97 -0.68 17.75 -4.77
C LEU A 97 -2.21 17.67 -4.83
N TYR A 98 -2.90 18.79 -4.59
CA TYR A 98 -4.37 18.84 -4.65
C TYR A 98 -4.93 18.43 -6.01
N ASP A 99 -4.28 18.85 -7.11
CA ASP A 99 -4.72 18.50 -8.46
C ASP A 99 -4.55 17.01 -8.78
N GLN A 100 -3.60 16.34 -8.10
CA GLN A 100 -3.30 14.92 -8.29
C GLN A 100 -4.09 13.98 -7.35
N MET A 101 -4.79 14.51 -6.35
CA MET A 101 -5.61 13.70 -5.45
C MET A 101 -6.80 13.08 -6.18
N THR A 102 -7.02 11.78 -5.97
CA THR A 102 -8.25 11.12 -6.39
C THR A 102 -9.46 11.62 -5.59
N LEU A 103 -10.67 11.39 -6.09
CA LEU A 103 -11.91 11.75 -5.39
C LEU A 103 -12.02 11.11 -3.99
N GLU A 104 -11.42 9.95 -3.79
CA GLU A 104 -11.39 9.25 -2.50
C GLU A 104 -10.41 9.90 -1.54
N GLU A 105 -9.23 10.30 -2.02
CA GLU A 105 -8.21 10.99 -1.22
C GLU A 105 -8.64 12.42 -0.86
N SER A 106 -9.30 13.14 -1.77
CA SER A 106 -9.76 14.51 -1.53
C SER A 106 -10.88 14.60 -0.48
N ASN A 107 -11.63 13.53 -0.23
CA ASN A 107 -12.74 13.51 0.72
C ASN A 107 -12.31 13.21 2.18
N VAL A 108 -11.01 12.97 2.42
CA VAL A 108 -10.48 12.56 3.72
C VAL A 108 -9.75 13.69 4.46
N ILE A 109 -9.48 14.82 3.80
CA ILE A 109 -8.89 16.04 4.39
C ILE A 109 -9.97 17.09 4.68
#